data_AF-A0AAC9BB01-F1
#
_entry.id   AF-A0AAC9BB01-F1
#
_cell.length_a   1.000
_cell.length_b   1.000
_cell.length_c   1.000
_cell.angle_alpha   90.00
_cell.angle_beta   90.00
_cell.angle_gamma   90.00
#
_symmetry.space_group_name_H-M   'P 1'
#
loop_
_entity.id
_entity.type
_entity.pdbx_description
1 polymer ?
#
loop_
_entity_poly.entity_id
_entity_poly.type
_entity_poly.pdbx_seq_one_letter_code
_entity_poly.pdbx_strand_id
1 'polypeptide(L)'
;MQQLQLTIDQDSQLLNDLVSTVRSPTLSRSAKLAEIGRILAHFDLPIEAPRVAGQLWSATELGRELGVSAQAIGRLANQHQLKRPAFGEYRLDQAANSRKQVQTFYYNQLGRHRLESLLNARTKPCSNLSTPAPSG
;
A
#
# COMPACT_ATOMS: atom_id res chain seq x y z
N MET A 1 -42.69 -13.37 22.35
CA MET A 1 -42.24 -14.54 21.56
C MET A 1 -41.99 -14.21 20.09
N GLN A 2 -42.91 -13.52 19.38
CA GLN A 2 -42.71 -13.19 17.95
C GLN A 2 -41.53 -12.24 17.68
N GLN A 3 -41.30 -11.23 18.52
CA GLN A 3 -40.16 -10.31 18.36
C GLN A 3 -38.79 -10.99 18.50
N LEU A 4 -38.66 -11.96 19.41
CA LEU A 4 -37.40 -12.70 19.59
C LEU A 4 -37.05 -13.56 18.38
N GLN A 5 -38.05 -14.17 17.73
CA GLN A 5 -37.85 -14.97 16.53
C GLN A 5 -37.32 -14.10 15.38
N LEU A 6 -37.93 -12.93 15.17
CA LEU A 6 -37.52 -11.98 14.13
C LEU A 6 -36.08 -11.48 14.30
N THR A 7 -35.63 -11.25 15.54
CA THR A 7 -34.25 -10.85 15.82
C THR A 7 -33.27 -11.98 15.49
N ILE A 8 -33.59 -13.23 15.87
CA ILE A 8 -32.75 -14.40 15.59
C ILE A 8 -32.62 -14.65 14.07
N ASP A 9 -33.71 -14.48 13.32
CA ASP A 9 -33.71 -14.63 11.87
C ASP A 9 -32.84 -13.57 11.19
N GLN A 10 -32.91 -12.32 11.67
CA GLN A 10 -32.10 -11.21 11.17
C GLN A 10 -30.60 -11.40 11.46
N ASP A 11 -30.25 -11.81 12.68
CA ASP A 11 -28.86 -12.08 13.07
C ASP A 11 -28.27 -13.24 12.24
N SER A 12 -29.07 -14.26 11.95
CA SER A 12 -28.67 -15.39 11.12
C SER A 12 -28.39 -14.98 9.67
N GLN A 13 -29.18 -14.04 9.12
CA GLN A 13 -28.94 -13.47 7.79
C GLN A 13 -27.63 -12.68 7.74
N LEU A 14 -27.37 -11.83 8.75
CA LEU A 14 -26.14 -11.05 8.84
C LEU A 14 -24.89 -11.93 8.94
N LEU A 15 -24.96 -13.06 9.66
CA LEU A 15 -23.86 -14.03 9.70
C LEU A 15 -23.61 -14.69 8.35
N ASN A 16 -24.66 -15.04 7.60
CA ASN A 16 -24.51 -15.59 6.26
C ASN A 16 -23.91 -14.56 5.28
N ASP A 17 -24.33 -13.30 5.37
CA ASP A 17 -23.79 -12.19 4.58
C ASP A 17 -22.31 -11.94 4.90
N LEU A 18 -21.91 -12.05 6.17
CA LEU A 18 -20.52 -11.95 6.59
C LEU A 18 -19.67 -13.08 5.98
N VAL A 19 -20.14 -14.33 6.10
CA VAL A 19 -19.43 -15.50 5.58
C VAL A 19 -19.30 -15.44 4.06
N SER A 20 -20.36 -15.03 3.35
CA SER A 20 -20.34 -14.90 1.89
C SER A 20 -19.39 -13.78 1.41
N THR A 21 -19.36 -12.65 2.12
CA THR A 21 -18.45 -11.52 1.84
C THR A 21 -16.99 -11.93 1.99
N VAL A 22 -16.64 -12.62 3.08
CA VAL A 22 -15.27 -13.09 3.33
C VAL A 22 -14.82 -14.07 2.24
N ARG A 23 -15.68 -15.04 1.90
CA ARG A 23 -15.40 -16.11 0.93
C ARG A 23 -15.48 -15.67 -0.53
N SER A 24 -16.09 -14.53 -0.84
CA SER A 24 -16.27 -14.08 -2.22
C SER A 24 -14.93 -13.90 -2.95
N PRO A 25 -14.70 -14.55 -4.10
CA PRO A 25 -13.49 -14.36 -4.90
C PRO A 25 -13.55 -13.11 -5.79
N THR A 26 -14.72 -12.51 -5.96
CA THR A 26 -14.95 -11.40 -6.90
C THR A 26 -14.83 -10.02 -6.25
N LEU A 27 -15.03 -9.93 -4.92
CA LEU A 27 -14.96 -8.65 -4.20
C LEU A 27 -13.51 -8.20 -3.97
N SER A 28 -13.26 -6.92 -4.26
CA SER A 28 -11.99 -6.28 -3.93
C SER A 28 -11.78 -6.22 -2.41
N ARG A 29 -10.52 -6.15 -1.97
CA ARG A 29 -10.19 -6.09 -0.53
C ARG A 29 -10.88 -4.92 0.18
N SER A 30 -10.96 -3.75 -0.46
CA SER A 30 -11.65 -2.58 0.09
C SER A 30 -13.16 -2.80 0.22
N ALA A 31 -13.79 -3.42 -0.79
CA ALA A 31 -15.21 -3.75 -0.75
C ALA A 31 -15.54 -4.77 0.36
N LYS A 32 -14.70 -5.79 0.52
CA LYS A 32 -14.84 -6.77 1.63
C LYS A 32 -14.79 -6.09 3.00
N LEU A 33 -13.81 -5.21 3.22
CA LEU A 33 -13.65 -4.51 4.50
C LEU A 33 -14.81 -3.55 4.80
N ALA A 34 -15.34 -2.86 3.79
CA ALA A 34 -16.47 -1.97 3.95
C ALA A 34 -17.74 -2.72 4.39
N GLU A 35 -18.02 -3.86 3.76
CA GLU A 35 -19.22 -4.65 4.07
C GLU A 35 -19.12 -5.33 5.44
N ILE A 36 -17.93 -5.86 5.79
CA ILE A 36 -17.65 -6.37 7.13
C ILE A 36 -17.87 -5.27 8.18
N GLY A 37 -17.38 -4.05 7.92
CA GLY A 37 -17.59 -2.91 8.82
C GLY A 37 -19.07 -2.55 9.00
N ARG A 38 -19.86 -2.59 7.92
CA ARG A 38 -21.32 -2.35 7.97
C ARG A 38 -22.04 -3.37 8.85
N ILE A 39 -21.73 -4.66 8.69
CA ILE A 39 -22.35 -5.74 9.46
C ILE A 39 -22.00 -5.62 10.96
N LEU A 40 -20.75 -5.33 11.29
CA LEU A 40 -20.30 -5.25 12.68
C LEU A 40 -20.81 -4.00 13.40
N ALA A 41 -21.01 -2.89 12.67
CA ALA A 41 -21.68 -1.71 13.20
C ALA A 41 -23.13 -1.99 13.64
N HIS A 42 -23.80 -2.99 13.07
CA HIS A 42 -25.14 -3.42 13.53
C HIS A 42 -25.13 -3.98 14.96
N PHE A 43 -24.00 -4.53 15.41
CA PHE A 43 -23.83 -5.12 16.74
C PHE A 43 -23.15 -4.17 17.72
N ASP A 44 -23.14 -2.86 17.44
CA ASP A 44 -22.40 -1.85 18.22
C ASP A 44 -20.90 -2.20 18.41
N LEU A 45 -20.34 -2.93 17.45
CA LEU A 45 -18.92 -3.24 17.33
C LEU A 45 -18.33 -2.47 16.15
N PRO A 46 -18.30 -1.13 16.16
CA PRO A 46 -17.69 -0.36 15.09
C PRO A 46 -16.19 -0.61 15.11
N ILE A 47 -15.75 -1.61 14.36
CA ILE A 47 -14.34 -1.77 14.06
C ILE A 47 -14.02 -0.63 13.10
N GLU A 48 -13.13 0.28 13.49
CA GLU A 48 -12.50 1.15 12.52
C GLU A 48 -11.89 0.23 11.46
N ALA A 49 -12.48 0.23 10.26
CA ALA A 49 -11.99 -0.57 9.15
C ALA A 49 -10.48 -0.35 9.11
N PRO A 50 -9.66 -1.41 9.14
CA PRO A 50 -8.22 -1.23 9.18
C PRO A 50 -7.90 -0.37 7.97
N ARG A 51 -7.50 0.89 8.20
CA ARG A 51 -6.86 1.67 7.16
C ARG A 51 -5.76 0.72 6.74
N VAL A 52 -5.80 0.29 5.48
CA VAL A 52 -4.64 -0.39 4.91
C VAL A 52 -3.59 0.70 4.80
N ALA A 53 -3.04 1.12 5.94
CA ALA A 53 -1.72 1.67 6.06
C ALA A 53 -0.84 0.50 5.66
N GLY A 54 -0.76 0.29 4.34
CA GLY A 54 0.21 -0.62 3.76
C GLY A 54 1.54 -0.25 4.40
N GLN A 55 2.35 -1.26 4.67
CA GLN A 55 3.66 -1.05 5.28
C GLN A 55 4.36 0.12 4.59
N LEU A 56 4.83 1.06 5.40
CA LEU A 56 5.54 2.22 4.92
C LEU A 56 7.02 2.03 5.23
N TRP A 57 7.85 2.35 4.25
CA TRP A 57 9.29 2.19 4.36
C TRP A 57 9.97 3.55 4.30
N SER A 58 10.96 3.74 5.16
CA SER A 58 11.89 4.85 5.04
C SER A 58 12.79 4.69 3.80
N ALA A 59 13.43 5.79 3.38
CA ALA A 59 14.45 5.74 2.32
C ALA A 59 15.62 4.80 2.68
N THR A 60 15.91 4.66 3.98
CA THR A 60 16.97 3.79 4.49
C THR A 60 16.61 2.32 4.34
N GLU A 61 15.40 1.93 4.72
CA GLU A 61 14.92 0.55 4.56
C GLU A 61 14.84 0.16 3.09
N LEU A 62 14.25 1.02 2.24
CA LEU A 62 14.19 0.77 0.80
C LEU A 62 15.59 0.73 0.16
N GLY A 63 16.51 1.58 0.61
CA GLY A 63 17.88 1.55 0.13
C GLY A 63 18.56 0.21 0.43
N ARG A 64 18.47 -0.24 1.69
CA ARG A 64 19.03 -1.54 2.11
C ARG A 64 18.46 -2.69 1.28
N GLU A 65 17.16 -2.67 1.02
CA GLU A 65 16.47 -3.74 0.30
C GLU A 65 16.73 -3.73 -1.21
N LEU A 66 16.83 -2.55 -1.81
CA LEU A 66 17.09 -2.38 -3.25
C LEU A 66 18.60 -2.31 -3.59
N GLY A 67 19.49 -2.48 -2.60
CA GLY A 67 20.94 -2.47 -2.78
C GLY A 67 21.53 -1.08 -3.11
N VAL A 68 20.86 0.01 -2.69
CA VAL A 68 21.29 1.39 -2.95
C VAL A 68 21.32 2.23 -1.66
N SER A 69 22.01 3.37 -1.67
CA SER A 69 22.02 4.25 -0.49
C SER A 69 20.70 4.99 -0.30
N ALA A 70 20.37 5.33 0.95
CA ALA A 70 19.19 6.14 1.27
C ALA A 70 19.18 7.49 0.53
N GLN A 71 20.36 8.10 0.35
CA GLN A 71 20.53 9.31 -0.45
C GLN A 71 20.18 9.08 -1.93
N ALA A 72 20.56 7.94 -2.51
CA ALA A 72 20.23 7.62 -3.90
C ALA A 72 18.71 7.51 -4.09
N ILE A 73 18.01 6.86 -3.16
CA ILE A 73 16.54 6.81 -3.14
C ILE A 73 15.95 8.22 -3.05
N GLY A 74 16.44 9.05 -2.13
CA GLY A 74 15.96 10.43 -1.95
C GLY A 74 16.15 11.30 -3.20
N ARG A 75 17.30 11.19 -3.88
CA ARG A 75 17.58 11.89 -5.14
C ARG A 75 16.66 11.44 -6.26
N LEU A 76 16.48 10.13 -6.41
CA LEU A 76 15.60 9.55 -7.43
C LEU A 76 14.14 9.96 -7.20
N ALA A 77 13.68 9.92 -5.95
CA ALA A 77 12.35 10.35 -5.58
C ALA A 77 12.09 11.84 -5.87
N ASN A 78 13.07 12.70 -5.63
CA ASN A 78 12.97 14.12 -5.99
C ASN A 78 12.92 14.32 -7.52
N GLN A 79 13.80 13.64 -8.26
CA GLN A 79 13.89 13.75 -9.72
C GLN A 79 12.59 13.34 -10.42
N HIS A 80 11.93 12.28 -9.93
CA HIS A 80 10.67 11.77 -10.49
C HIS A 80 9.43 12.25 -9.73
N GLN A 81 9.58 13.24 -8.84
CA GLN A 81 8.49 13.85 -8.05
C GLN A 81 7.62 12.81 -7.29
N LEU A 82 8.26 11.77 -6.76
CA LEU A 82 7.61 10.69 -6.02
C LEU A 82 7.22 11.08 -4.59
N LYS A 83 7.70 12.21 -4.07
CA LYS A 83 7.34 12.72 -2.74
C LYS A 83 5.99 13.43 -2.72
N ARG A 84 4.94 12.68 -3.03
CA ARG A 84 3.54 13.16 -3.06
C ARG A 84 2.62 12.17 -2.33
N PRO A 85 1.44 12.60 -1.86
CA PRO A 85 0.54 11.77 -1.07
C PRO A 85 0.18 10.41 -1.71
N ALA A 86 0.20 10.32 -3.04
CA ALA A 86 -0.08 9.07 -3.75
C ALA A 86 0.97 7.95 -3.50
N PHE A 87 2.22 8.30 -3.21
CA PHE A 87 3.34 7.35 -3.09
C PHE A 87 3.86 7.21 -1.65
N GLY A 88 3.22 7.86 -0.68
CA GLY A 88 3.69 7.87 0.69
C GLY A 88 3.21 9.08 1.48
N GLU A 89 3.77 9.23 2.67
CA GLU A 89 3.41 10.31 3.60
C GLU A 89 4.65 10.85 4.31
N TYR A 90 4.53 12.09 4.79
CA TYR A 90 5.54 12.71 5.63
C TYR A 90 5.25 12.41 7.10
N ARG A 91 6.26 11.95 7.84
CA ARG A 91 6.21 11.73 9.29
C ARG A 91 7.27 12.59 9.98
N LEU A 92 6.99 13.04 11.19
CA LEU A 92 8.00 13.64 12.05
C LEU A 92 8.83 12.52 12.67
N ASP A 93 10.13 12.57 12.44
CA ASP A 93 11.09 11.60 12.93
C ASP A 93 12.23 12.32 13.66
N GLN A 94 12.92 11.62 14.55
CA GLN A 94 14.10 12.19 15.19
C GLN A 94 15.31 12.08 14.24
N ALA A 95 16.09 13.15 14.12
CA ALA A 95 17.33 13.11 13.37
C ALA A 95 18.30 12.06 13.97
N ALA A 96 18.93 11.25 13.10
CA ALA A 96 19.81 10.16 13.54
C ALA A 96 20.93 10.58 14.52
N ASN A 97 21.44 11.81 14.39
CA ASN A 97 22.56 12.32 15.18
C ASN A 97 22.18 13.52 16.08
N SER A 98 20.88 13.81 16.28
CA SER A 98 20.46 14.99 17.05
C SER A 98 19.09 14.79 17.69
N ARG A 99 18.75 15.61 18.69
CA ARG A 99 17.39 15.65 19.27
C ARG A 99 16.41 16.49 18.44
N LYS A 100 16.84 16.99 17.29
CA LYS A 100 15.97 17.74 16.37
C LYS A 100 14.95 16.81 15.73
N GLN A 101 13.70 17.27 15.65
CA GLN A 101 12.67 16.63 14.83
C GLN A 101 12.83 17.07 13.38
N VAL A 102 12.77 16.11 12.45
CA VAL A 102 12.90 16.31 11.02
C VAL A 102 11.74 15.62 10.32
N GLN A 103 11.24 16.24 9.26
CA GLN A 103 10.20 15.64 8.45
C GLN A 103 10.82 14.63 7.47
N THR A 104 10.46 13.35 7.62
CA THR A 104 10.95 12.24 6.79
C THR A 104 9.80 11.69 5.93
N PHE A 105 10.07 11.48 4.63
CA PHE A 105 9.09 10.87 3.74
C PHE A 105 9.18 9.35 3.81
N TYR A 106 8.05 8.73 4.08
CA TYR A 106 7.87 7.28 4.13
C TYR A 106 7.10 6.82 2.90
N TYR A 107 7.63 5.82 2.19
CA TYR A 107 7.10 5.33 0.92
C TYR A 107 6.11 4.20 1.14
N ASN A 108 4.97 4.25 0.44
CA ASN A 108 4.04 3.13 0.38
C ASN A 108 4.47 2.11 -0.68
N GLN A 109 3.70 1.02 -0.81
CA GLN A 109 3.97 -0.03 -1.78
C GLN A 109 4.07 0.48 -3.22
N LEU A 110 3.24 1.47 -3.60
CA LEU A 110 3.28 2.07 -4.94
C LEU A 110 4.57 2.88 -5.15
N GLY A 111 4.99 3.66 -4.16
CA GLY A 111 6.25 4.43 -4.19
C GLY A 111 7.46 3.51 -4.30
N ARG A 112 7.47 2.41 -3.53
CA ARG A 112 8.47 1.35 -3.62
C ARG A 112 8.56 0.78 -5.03
N HIS A 113 7.45 0.32 -5.63
CA HIS A 113 7.46 -0.26 -6.98
C HIS A 113 7.95 0.72 -8.04
N ARG A 114 7.63 2.01 -7.91
CA ARG A 114 8.15 3.04 -8.82
C ARG A 114 9.66 3.24 -8.67
N LEU A 115 10.18 3.29 -7.44
CA LEU A 115 11.62 3.37 -7.20
C LEU A 115 12.36 2.17 -7.80
N GLU A 116 11.86 0.95 -7.56
CA GLU A 116 12.40 -0.28 -8.13
C GLU A 116 12.41 -0.25 -9.67
N SER A 117 11.30 0.15 -10.30
CA SER A 117 11.20 0.28 -11.76
C SER A 117 12.24 1.25 -12.33
N LEU A 118 12.43 2.39 -11.67
CA LEU A 118 13.38 3.42 -12.09
C LEU A 118 14.84 2.98 -11.92
N LEU A 119 15.14 2.23 -10.86
CA LEU A 119 16.47 1.64 -10.66
C LEU A 119 16.76 0.60 -11.74
N ASN A 120 15.81 -0.28 -12.04
CA ASN A 120 15.94 -1.28 -13.10
C ASN A 120 16.10 -0.63 -14.49
N ALA A 121 15.42 0.49 -14.75
CA ALA A 121 15.59 1.25 -15.99
C ALA A 121 16.99 1.89 -16.11
N ARG A 122 17.65 2.23 -14.99
CA ARG A 122 19.03 2.73 -14.99
C ARG A 122 20.08 1.62 -15.14
N THR A 123 19.77 0.39 -14.70
CA THR A 123 20.73 -0.72 -14.68
C THR A 123 20.70 -1.59 -15.94
N LYS A 124 19.62 -1.59 -16.73
CA LYS A 124 19.62 -2.24 -18.05
C LYS A 124 20.53 -1.47 -19.01
N PRO A 125 21.66 -2.04 -19.47
CA PRO A 125 22.32 -1.53 -20.65
C PRO A 125 21.38 -1.81 -21.83
N CYS A 126 21.15 -0.82 -22.69
CA CYS A 126 20.53 -1.05 -23.98
C CYS A 126 21.35 -2.13 -24.72
N SER A 127 20.90 -3.37 -24.74
CA SER A 127 21.45 -4.39 -25.64
C SER A 127 20.88 -4.12 -27.03
N ASN A 128 21.62 -3.33 -27.80
CA ASN A 128 21.79 -3.34 -29.25
C ASN A 128 20.55 -3.67 -30.11
N LEU A 129 19.94 -2.65 -30.72
CA LEU A 129 19.35 -2.82 -32.06
C LEU A 129 20.51 -2.83 -33.08
N SER A 130 21.11 -4.00 -33.27
CA SER A 130 21.91 -4.28 -34.46
C SER A 130 21.01 -5.00 -35.46
N THR A 131 20.28 -4.23 -36.27
CA THR A 131 19.75 -4.80 -37.52
C THR A 131 20.84 -4.60 -38.59
N PRO A 132 21.34 -5.68 -39.21
CA PRO A 132 22.42 -5.57 -40.18
C PRO A 132 21.93 -4.81 -41.42
N ALA A 133 22.76 -3.89 -41.90
CA ALA A 133 22.55 -3.23 -43.19
C ALA A 133 22.43 -4.29 -44.29
N PRO A 134 21.44 -4.19 -45.21
CA PRO A 134 21.40 -5.08 -46.36
C PRO A 134 22.52 -4.69 -47.32
N SER A 135 23.53 -5.55 -47.40
CA SER A 135 24.46 -5.60 -48.54
C SER A 135 23.73 -6.24 -49.72
N GLY A 136 23.42 -5.43 -50.74
CA GLY A 136 22.85 -5.84 -52.02
C GLY A 136 22.85 -4.68 -52.99
#